data_AF-A0A3B5AUT5-F1
#
_entry.id   AF-A0A3B5AUT5-F1
#
_cell.length_a   1.000
_cell.length_b   1.000
_cell.length_c   1.000
_cell.angle_alpha   90.00
_cell.angle_beta   90.00
_cell.angle_gamma   90.00
#
_symmetry.space_group_name_H-M   'P 1'
#
loop_
_entity.id
_entity.type
_entity.pdbx_description
1 polymer ?
#
loop_
_entity_poly.entity_id
_entity_poly.type
_entity_poly.pdbx_seq_one_letter_code
_entity_poly.pdbx_strand_id
1 'polypeptide(L)'
;MSMFSTGILVLTSPLHTLPLRIAPVLSSAAQLVERTLYVHLHPGLNLGGGSQPRPVFIPPVVDLSTLITRLYSNAADVCGHLDVRVLLTNVRAQSAACSGTTTPNSPFPTPQSLSHSPEVVLTDFAVQDPGQSLQVTQCLQRYAGHCYVCSPSLPSVLLQPQLTRLQEKEDELKEPEEKTEPLETYSDVVVGGTFDRLHGAHKTLLNISCLLASRRFLIGVCDQAMLKKKVLKELIEPYALRVQRLQEFLQDTKPSLQVEIVPLDDPYGVSIVDPQLECIVVSEETRKGGEAVNKKRQENGLPVLVLHEIQLLKDAHHTETEEEKISSSSLRSRLLGTLLAPPKDAAHLPPLPYVIGLTGGSGSGKSSIARRLEALGAVRIDCDKLGHEVYQPGAAGYHRVLEEFGADVLNEDKTINRRALGRKVFGNQERLKALTDIVWPEIALLVKSRVSQARDEGKQVCVVDAAVLLEAGWTDLVHEVWVTIIPEEEAVLRITERDGVTTEDALRRLESQWSSSKQVEQANIVLSTLWEPEVTRKQVRHTPSTRL
;
A
#
# COMPACT_ATOMS: atom_id res chain seq x y z
N MET A 1 28.91 -8.28 -4.21
CA MET A 1 28.42 -8.23 -5.60
C MET A 1 27.30 -7.20 -5.65
N SER A 2 27.18 -6.40 -6.71
CA SER A 2 25.99 -5.57 -6.90
C SER A 2 24.76 -6.48 -6.99
N MET A 3 23.70 -6.19 -6.25
CA MET A 3 22.45 -6.94 -6.36
C MET A 3 21.82 -6.68 -7.73
N PHE A 4 21.13 -7.68 -8.25
CA PHE A 4 20.32 -7.57 -9.47
C PHE A 4 18.99 -6.91 -9.11
N SER A 5 18.48 -6.02 -9.96
CA SER A 5 17.17 -5.40 -9.72
C SER A 5 16.06 -6.45 -9.78
N THR A 6 16.13 -7.35 -10.77
CA THR A 6 15.07 -8.32 -11.06
C THR A 6 15.66 -9.70 -11.29
N GLY A 7 15.10 -10.70 -10.62
CA GLY A 7 15.50 -12.10 -10.79
C GLY A 7 14.32 -13.02 -11.10
N ILE A 8 14.61 -14.16 -11.70
CA ILE A 8 13.65 -15.25 -11.86
C ILE A 8 14.16 -16.52 -11.16
N LEU A 9 13.39 -17.01 -10.20
CA LEU A 9 13.63 -18.25 -9.47
C LEU A 9 12.84 -19.39 -10.12
N VAL A 10 13.55 -20.32 -10.74
CA VAL A 10 12.98 -21.55 -11.28
C VAL A 10 13.03 -22.63 -10.20
N LEU A 11 11.86 -22.94 -9.62
CA LEU A 11 11.71 -24.01 -8.64
C LEU A 11 11.55 -25.36 -9.34
N THR A 12 12.55 -26.22 -9.13
CA THR A 12 12.75 -27.50 -9.81
C THR A 12 12.60 -28.69 -8.88
N SER A 13 12.73 -28.52 -7.56
CA SER A 13 12.54 -29.64 -6.64
C SER A 13 11.11 -30.20 -6.74
N PRO A 14 10.91 -31.51 -6.47
CA PRO A 14 9.57 -32.12 -6.47
C PRO A 14 8.59 -31.39 -5.54
N LEU A 15 7.30 -31.37 -5.89
CA LEU A 15 6.26 -30.63 -5.16
C LEU A 15 6.22 -30.95 -3.66
N HIS A 16 6.37 -32.23 -3.27
CA HIS A 16 6.36 -32.65 -1.87
C HIS A 16 7.56 -32.13 -1.06
N THR A 17 8.69 -31.84 -1.70
CA THR A 17 9.92 -31.34 -1.03
C THR A 17 9.97 -29.81 -0.94
N LEU A 18 9.35 -29.11 -1.88
CA LEU A 18 9.44 -27.65 -1.97
C LEU A 18 8.99 -26.92 -0.70
N PRO A 19 7.93 -27.32 0.01
CA PRO A 19 7.50 -26.62 1.21
C PRO A 19 8.57 -26.55 2.32
N LEU A 20 9.49 -27.50 2.38
CA LEU A 20 10.60 -27.51 3.35
C LEU A 20 11.78 -26.63 2.89
N ARG A 21 11.84 -26.29 1.60
CA ARG A 21 12.95 -25.56 0.97
C ARG A 21 12.63 -24.10 0.63
N ILE A 22 11.36 -23.70 0.59
CA ILE A 22 10.95 -22.35 0.19
C ILE A 22 11.66 -21.27 1.02
N ALA A 23 11.59 -21.33 2.35
CA ALA A 23 12.15 -20.28 3.21
C ALA A 23 13.66 -20.05 2.97
N PRO A 24 14.52 -21.08 3.02
CA PRO A 24 15.95 -20.88 2.80
C PRO A 24 16.29 -20.51 1.35
N VAL A 25 15.52 -20.99 0.36
CA VAL A 25 15.68 -20.61 -1.05
C VAL A 25 15.34 -19.13 -1.25
N LEU A 26 14.21 -18.67 -0.72
CA LEU A 26 13.82 -17.26 -0.78
C LEU A 26 14.82 -16.35 -0.05
N SER A 27 15.33 -16.80 1.11
CA SER A 27 16.40 -16.10 1.84
C SER A 27 17.63 -15.88 0.96
N SER A 28 18.05 -16.92 0.25
CA SER A 28 19.24 -16.88 -0.61
C SER A 28 19.00 -16.02 -1.85
N ALA A 29 17.81 -16.10 -2.44
CA ALA A 29 17.41 -15.25 -3.57
C ALA A 29 17.39 -13.76 -3.18
N ALA A 30 16.92 -13.44 -1.97
CA ALA A 30 16.86 -12.08 -1.45
C ALA A 30 18.22 -11.44 -1.16
N GLN A 31 19.31 -12.21 -1.12
CA GLN A 31 20.66 -11.68 -1.06
C GLN A 31 21.20 -11.26 -2.44
N LEU A 32 20.52 -11.66 -3.52
CA LEU A 32 20.96 -11.44 -4.90
C LEU A 32 20.04 -10.50 -5.66
N VAL A 33 18.77 -10.39 -5.26
CA VAL A 33 17.73 -9.60 -5.94
C VAL A 33 17.26 -8.48 -5.03
N GLU A 34 17.05 -7.28 -5.57
CA GLU A 34 16.70 -6.08 -4.80
C GLU A 34 15.22 -5.66 -4.92
N ARG A 35 14.58 -5.84 -6.09
CA ARG A 35 13.22 -5.33 -6.33
C ARG A 35 12.20 -6.41 -6.60
N THR A 36 12.34 -7.15 -7.69
CA THR A 36 11.30 -8.09 -8.16
C THR A 36 11.86 -9.50 -8.29
N LEU A 37 11.21 -10.46 -7.64
CA LEU A 37 11.54 -11.87 -7.74
C LEU A 37 10.37 -12.62 -8.37
N TYR A 38 10.54 -12.99 -9.63
CA TYR A 38 9.62 -13.89 -10.31
C TYR A 38 9.86 -15.32 -9.86
N VAL A 39 8.80 -16.09 -9.62
CA VAL A 39 8.90 -17.51 -9.29
C VAL A 39 8.22 -18.33 -10.37
N HIS A 40 9.00 -19.09 -11.12
CA HIS A 40 8.51 -20.05 -12.12
C HIS A 40 8.52 -21.46 -11.54
N LEU A 41 7.37 -22.12 -11.55
CA LEU A 41 7.20 -23.45 -10.98
C LEU A 41 7.35 -24.51 -12.07
N HIS A 42 8.38 -25.35 -11.97
CA HIS A 42 8.53 -26.54 -12.81
C HIS A 42 9.05 -27.74 -11.99
N PRO A 43 8.24 -28.25 -11.05
CA PRO A 43 8.64 -29.33 -10.16
C PRO A 43 9.07 -30.58 -10.93
N GLY A 44 10.20 -31.17 -10.54
CA GLY A 44 10.79 -32.33 -11.23
C GLY A 44 11.62 -31.98 -12.47
N LEU A 45 11.88 -30.70 -12.75
CA LEU A 45 12.78 -30.30 -13.84
C LEU A 45 14.20 -30.85 -13.61
N ASN A 46 14.65 -31.74 -14.48
CA ASN A 46 16.02 -32.22 -14.45
C ASN A 46 16.93 -31.35 -15.34
N LEU A 47 17.86 -30.62 -14.72
CA LEU A 47 18.83 -29.77 -15.40
C LEU A 47 20.19 -30.44 -15.64
N GLY A 48 20.46 -31.57 -14.96
CA GLY A 48 21.72 -32.33 -15.09
C GLY A 48 21.72 -33.37 -16.22
N GLY A 49 20.56 -33.61 -16.85
CA GLY A 49 20.44 -34.54 -17.97
C GLY A 49 21.15 -34.04 -19.24
N GLY A 50 21.58 -34.97 -20.10
CA GLY A 50 22.19 -34.65 -21.40
C GLY A 50 21.23 -34.06 -22.43
N SER A 51 19.91 -34.16 -22.23
CA SER A 51 18.88 -33.59 -23.10
C SER A 51 18.50 -32.17 -22.67
N GLN A 52 18.29 -31.26 -23.64
CA GLN A 52 17.79 -29.91 -23.33
C GLN A 52 16.34 -29.96 -22.82
N PRO A 53 16.07 -29.50 -21.57
CA PRO A 53 14.72 -29.48 -21.05
C PRO A 53 13.88 -28.45 -21.79
N ARG A 54 12.61 -28.79 -22.05
CA ARG A 54 11.62 -27.88 -22.63
C ARG A 54 10.54 -27.54 -21.61
N PRO A 55 9.99 -26.32 -21.65
CA PRO A 55 8.84 -25.98 -20.81
C PRO A 55 7.64 -26.87 -21.16
N VAL A 56 6.99 -27.44 -20.16
CA VAL A 56 5.75 -28.22 -20.32
C VAL A 56 4.62 -27.64 -19.48
N PHE A 57 3.39 -27.92 -19.89
CA PHE A 57 2.23 -27.61 -19.06
C PHE A 57 2.19 -28.52 -17.83
N ILE A 58 1.90 -27.94 -16.67
CA ILE A 58 1.60 -28.66 -15.43
C ILE A 58 0.11 -28.50 -15.08
N PRO A 59 -0.55 -29.55 -14.58
CA PRO A 59 -1.96 -29.47 -14.20
C PRO A 59 -2.13 -28.66 -12.91
N PRO A 60 -3.26 -27.96 -12.73
CA PRO A 60 -3.63 -27.37 -11.45
C PRO A 60 -3.99 -28.50 -10.46
N VAL A 61 -3.30 -28.54 -9.32
CA VAL A 61 -3.47 -29.53 -8.26
C VAL A 61 -3.55 -28.84 -6.91
N VAL A 62 -4.18 -29.49 -5.91
CA VAL A 62 -4.36 -28.91 -4.57
C VAL A 62 -3.02 -28.54 -3.93
N ASP A 63 -1.99 -29.36 -4.11
CA ASP A 63 -0.63 -29.10 -3.60
C ASP A 63 -0.03 -27.82 -4.16
N LEU A 64 -0.34 -27.46 -5.41
CA LEU A 64 0.14 -26.24 -6.04
C LEU A 64 -0.48 -25.00 -5.38
N SER A 65 -1.79 -25.05 -5.09
CA SER A 65 -2.49 -23.99 -4.34
C SER A 65 -1.89 -23.81 -2.93
N THR A 66 -1.64 -24.93 -2.24
CA THR A 66 -0.99 -24.94 -0.92
C THR A 66 0.43 -24.37 -0.97
N LEU A 67 1.19 -24.72 -2.02
CA LEU A 67 2.55 -24.23 -2.22
C LEU A 67 2.58 -22.72 -2.44
N ILE A 68 1.68 -22.17 -3.26
CA ILE A 68 1.60 -20.71 -3.52
C ILE A 68 1.32 -19.96 -2.23
N THR A 69 0.36 -20.45 -1.44
CA THR A 69 0.04 -19.86 -0.13
C THR A 69 1.27 -19.86 0.78
N ARG A 70 1.97 -21.00 0.90
CA ARG A 70 3.23 -21.08 1.68
C ARG A 70 4.31 -20.15 1.14
N LEU A 71 4.44 -20.02 -0.18
CA LEU A 71 5.44 -19.17 -0.81
C LEU A 71 5.24 -17.71 -0.43
N TYR A 72 4.02 -17.18 -0.55
CA TYR A 72 3.76 -15.80 -0.16
C TYR A 72 3.87 -15.58 1.36
N SER A 73 3.54 -16.58 2.18
CA SER A 73 3.78 -16.54 3.63
C SER A 73 5.27 -16.34 3.94
N ASN A 74 6.11 -17.24 3.41
CA ASN A 74 7.55 -17.19 3.66
C ASN A 74 8.19 -15.95 3.02
N ALA A 75 7.68 -15.49 1.88
CA ALA A 75 8.15 -14.27 1.25
C ALA A 75 7.92 -13.05 2.14
N ALA A 76 6.76 -12.95 2.79
CA ALA A 76 6.48 -11.86 3.73
C ALA A 76 7.45 -11.85 4.92
N ASP A 77 7.78 -13.02 5.45
CA ASP A 77 8.64 -13.17 6.63
C ASP A 77 10.13 -12.96 6.33
N VAL A 78 10.60 -13.46 5.17
CA VAL A 78 12.05 -13.60 4.92
C VAL A 78 12.56 -12.64 3.86
N CYS A 79 11.70 -12.17 2.96
CA CYS A 79 12.07 -11.23 1.90
C CYS A 79 10.98 -10.18 1.64
N GLY A 80 10.37 -9.63 2.70
CA GLY A 80 9.25 -8.69 2.60
C GLY A 80 9.54 -7.37 1.87
N HIS A 81 10.81 -7.07 1.58
CA HIS A 81 11.22 -5.94 0.74
C HIS A 81 11.06 -6.23 -0.76
N LEU A 82 10.94 -7.50 -1.17
CA LEU A 82 10.81 -7.90 -2.57
C LEU A 82 9.35 -7.96 -3.02
N ASP A 83 9.14 -7.51 -4.26
CA ASP A 83 7.96 -7.82 -5.02
C ASP A 83 8.05 -9.24 -5.59
N VAL A 84 7.65 -10.24 -4.78
CA VAL A 84 7.56 -11.63 -5.23
C VAL A 84 6.31 -11.83 -6.09
N ARG A 85 6.46 -12.45 -7.27
CA ARG A 85 5.36 -12.76 -8.20
C ARG A 85 5.46 -14.22 -8.68
N VAL A 86 4.47 -15.05 -8.36
CA VAL A 86 4.40 -16.43 -8.88
C VAL A 86 3.85 -16.42 -10.30
N LEU A 87 4.53 -17.13 -11.21
CA LEU A 87 4.16 -17.24 -12.61
C LEU A 87 3.38 -18.54 -12.84
N LEU A 88 2.21 -18.44 -13.47
CA LEU A 88 1.29 -19.53 -13.77
C LEU A 88 1.13 -19.75 -15.28
N THR A 89 2.07 -19.24 -16.09
CA THR A 89 2.05 -19.33 -17.55
C THR A 89 2.03 -20.78 -18.05
N ASN A 90 2.76 -21.68 -17.37
CA ASN A 90 2.80 -23.10 -17.69
C ASN A 90 1.73 -23.92 -16.95
N VAL A 91 0.79 -23.31 -16.22
CA VAL A 91 -0.28 -24.05 -15.55
C VAL A 91 -1.53 -24.07 -16.42
N ARG A 92 -2.06 -25.25 -16.73
CA ARG A 92 -3.26 -25.40 -17.56
C ARG A 92 -4.10 -26.59 -17.12
N ALA A 93 -5.41 -26.38 -16.95
CA ALA A 93 -6.36 -27.45 -16.74
C ALA A 93 -6.38 -28.38 -17.96
N GLN A 94 -6.32 -29.69 -17.74
CA GLN A 94 -6.49 -30.66 -18.82
C GLN A 94 -7.98 -30.66 -19.21
N SER A 95 -8.29 -30.25 -20.45
CA SER A 95 -9.65 -30.36 -20.96
C SER A 95 -9.94 -31.83 -21.28
N ALA A 96 -10.99 -32.40 -20.67
CA ALA A 96 -11.48 -33.75 -20.98
C ALA A 96 -12.07 -33.88 -22.40
N ALA A 97 -12.14 -32.79 -23.19
CA ALA A 97 -12.78 -32.75 -24.50
C ALA A 97 -11.95 -31.97 -25.52
N CYS A 98 -10.80 -32.50 -25.96
CA CYS A 98 -10.10 -32.03 -27.16
C CYS A 98 -9.42 -33.20 -27.90
N SER A 99 -10.22 -34.21 -28.29
CA SER A 99 -9.87 -35.07 -29.42
C SER A 99 -10.17 -34.31 -30.71
N GLY A 100 -9.25 -33.47 -31.20
CA GLY A 100 -9.35 -33.00 -32.59
C GLY A 100 -8.78 -31.64 -32.99
N THR A 101 -8.23 -30.82 -32.09
CA THR A 101 -7.62 -29.53 -32.49
C THR A 101 -6.20 -29.40 -31.99
N THR A 102 -5.30 -29.07 -32.92
CA THR A 102 -3.87 -28.81 -32.72
C THR A 102 -3.67 -27.59 -31.81
N THR A 103 -3.79 -27.79 -30.50
CA THR A 103 -3.32 -26.81 -29.53
C THR A 103 -1.79 -26.81 -29.53
N PRO A 104 -1.13 -25.64 -29.48
CA PRO A 104 0.32 -25.60 -29.42
C PRO A 104 0.80 -26.38 -28.19
N ASN A 105 1.66 -27.36 -28.41
CA ASN A 105 2.11 -28.31 -27.40
C ASN A 105 3.06 -27.69 -26.35
N SER A 106 3.31 -26.38 -26.42
CA SER A 106 4.26 -25.65 -25.57
C SER A 106 3.58 -24.48 -24.85
N PRO A 107 3.82 -24.30 -23.54
CA PRO A 107 3.35 -23.14 -22.79
C PRO A 107 3.99 -21.81 -23.22
N PHE A 108 5.12 -21.85 -23.94
CA PHE A 108 5.84 -20.67 -24.42
C PHE A 108 6.10 -20.80 -25.93
N PRO A 109 5.11 -20.49 -26.79
CA PRO A 109 5.33 -20.48 -28.25
C PRO A 109 6.37 -19.43 -28.65
N THR A 110 6.46 -18.35 -27.87
CA THR A 110 7.51 -17.33 -27.91
C THR A 110 7.82 -16.91 -26.48
N PRO A 111 9.05 -16.47 -26.17
CA PRO A 111 9.39 -16.00 -24.83
C PRO A 111 8.45 -14.88 -24.36
N GLN A 112 7.90 -15.01 -23.16
CA GLN A 112 6.98 -14.03 -22.56
C GLN A 112 7.77 -12.80 -22.09
N SER A 113 7.25 -11.61 -22.39
CA SER A 113 7.75 -10.37 -21.77
C SER A 113 7.13 -10.23 -20.38
N LEU A 114 7.98 -10.07 -19.37
CA LEU A 114 7.59 -9.71 -18.01
C LEU A 114 7.69 -8.20 -17.84
N SER A 115 6.93 -7.65 -16.90
CA SER A 115 6.87 -6.22 -16.61
C SER A 115 8.24 -5.64 -16.23
N HIS A 116 9.07 -6.45 -15.58
CA HIS A 116 10.49 -6.17 -15.36
C HIS A 116 11.33 -7.29 -16.00
N SER A 117 12.29 -6.92 -16.84
CA SER A 117 13.13 -7.91 -17.52
C SER A 117 14.09 -8.58 -16.53
N PRO A 118 14.15 -9.93 -16.48
CA PRO A 118 15.06 -10.63 -15.58
C PRO A 118 16.55 -10.34 -15.89
N GLU A 119 17.28 -9.99 -14.85
CA GLU A 119 18.73 -9.76 -14.87
C GLU A 119 19.52 -10.97 -14.38
N VAL A 120 18.89 -11.89 -13.66
CA VAL A 120 19.49 -13.15 -13.18
C VAL A 120 18.46 -14.28 -13.16
N VAL A 121 18.88 -15.52 -13.46
CA VAL A 121 18.09 -16.73 -13.20
C VAL A 121 18.69 -17.52 -12.04
N LEU A 122 17.82 -17.90 -11.11
CA LEU A 122 18.13 -18.64 -9.90
C LEU A 122 17.42 -20.00 -9.96
N THR A 123 17.96 -21.01 -9.30
CA THR A 123 17.27 -22.30 -9.13
C THR A 123 17.64 -22.96 -7.81
N ASP A 124 16.73 -23.78 -7.28
CA ASP A 124 16.92 -24.66 -6.13
C ASP A 124 17.48 -26.05 -6.51
N PHE A 125 17.86 -26.25 -7.79
CA PHE A 125 18.34 -27.54 -8.28
C PHE A 125 19.61 -28.01 -7.54
N ALA A 126 19.52 -29.18 -6.90
CA ALA A 126 20.63 -29.79 -6.19
C ALA A 126 21.56 -30.55 -7.14
N VAL A 127 22.78 -30.04 -7.31
CA VAL A 127 23.82 -30.67 -8.14
C VAL A 127 24.49 -31.80 -7.35
N GLN A 128 24.42 -33.03 -7.88
CA GLN A 128 25.01 -34.22 -7.25
C GLN A 128 26.54 -34.29 -7.47
N ASP A 129 27.01 -33.89 -8.65
CA ASP A 129 28.44 -33.83 -9.01
C ASP A 129 28.85 -32.38 -9.28
N PRO A 130 29.72 -31.77 -8.44
CA PRO A 130 30.20 -30.40 -8.63
C PRO A 130 30.76 -30.12 -10.04
N GLY A 131 31.30 -31.14 -10.72
CA GLY A 131 31.80 -31.03 -12.10
C GLY A 131 30.71 -30.68 -13.13
N GLN A 132 29.44 -30.91 -12.82
CA GLN A 132 28.29 -30.64 -13.70
C GLN A 132 27.70 -29.23 -13.51
N SER A 133 28.18 -28.46 -12.53
CA SER A 133 27.63 -27.13 -12.19
C SER A 133 27.58 -26.18 -13.40
N LEU A 134 28.63 -26.18 -14.23
CA LEU A 134 28.68 -25.34 -15.45
C LEU A 134 27.63 -25.78 -16.49
N GLN A 135 27.39 -27.08 -16.63
CA GLN A 135 26.39 -27.59 -17.56
C GLN A 135 24.98 -27.24 -17.10
N VAL A 136 24.70 -27.41 -15.80
CA VAL A 136 23.40 -27.09 -15.19
C VAL A 136 23.07 -25.61 -15.31
N THR A 137 24.03 -24.73 -15.02
CA THR A 137 23.88 -23.27 -15.14
C THR A 137 23.59 -22.84 -16.58
N GLN A 138 24.31 -23.39 -17.56
CA GLN A 138 24.02 -23.15 -18.98
C GLN A 138 22.64 -23.69 -19.42
N CYS A 139 22.24 -24.85 -18.92
CA CYS A 139 20.91 -25.41 -19.18
C CYS A 139 19.80 -24.52 -18.62
N LEU A 140 19.96 -24.05 -17.37
CA LEU A 140 19.03 -23.13 -16.72
C LEU A 140 18.88 -21.82 -17.50
N GLN A 141 20.01 -21.23 -17.92
CA GLN A 141 20.02 -20.00 -18.70
C GLN A 141 19.23 -20.15 -20.01
N ARG A 142 19.46 -21.23 -20.75
CA ARG A 142 18.72 -21.51 -21.99
C ARG A 142 17.24 -21.77 -21.72
N TYR A 143 16.92 -22.53 -20.68
CA TYR A 143 15.53 -22.80 -20.27
C TYR A 143 14.78 -21.50 -19.98
N ALA A 144 15.38 -20.60 -19.18
CA ALA A 144 14.79 -19.29 -18.90
C ALA A 144 14.61 -18.45 -20.17
N GLY A 145 15.59 -18.43 -21.07
CA GLY A 145 15.49 -17.72 -22.35
C GLY A 145 14.45 -18.28 -23.33
N HIS A 146 14.04 -19.55 -23.17
CA HIS A 146 12.89 -20.11 -23.90
C HIS A 146 11.56 -19.66 -23.32
N CYS A 147 11.50 -19.47 -22.00
CA CYS A 147 10.28 -19.04 -21.32
C CYS A 147 10.08 -17.52 -21.38
N TYR A 148 11.13 -16.72 -21.23
CA TYR A 148 11.02 -15.29 -20.95
C TYR A 148 12.03 -14.45 -21.73
N VAL A 149 11.64 -13.20 -22.01
CA VAL A 149 12.54 -12.18 -22.55
C VAL A 149 13.43 -11.66 -21.43
N CYS A 150 14.70 -12.08 -21.44
CA CYS A 150 15.69 -11.72 -20.43
C CYS A 150 16.72 -10.71 -20.93
N SER A 151 17.44 -10.10 -20.00
CA SER A 151 18.59 -9.25 -20.31
C SER A 151 19.68 -10.00 -21.09
N PRO A 152 20.45 -9.31 -21.95
CA PRO A 152 21.63 -9.89 -22.58
C PRO A 152 22.59 -10.42 -21.50
N SER A 153 23.19 -11.59 -21.73
CA SER A 153 24.13 -12.24 -20.79
C SER A 153 23.55 -12.58 -19.41
N LEU A 154 22.31 -13.06 -19.34
CA LEU A 154 21.63 -13.55 -18.14
C LEU A 154 22.50 -14.51 -17.30
N PRO A 155 23.05 -14.08 -16.14
CA PRO A 155 23.78 -14.96 -15.23
C PRO A 155 22.84 -16.00 -14.63
N SER A 156 23.37 -17.18 -14.34
CA SER A 156 22.64 -18.28 -13.72
C SER A 156 23.30 -18.66 -12.41
N VAL A 157 22.50 -18.78 -11.35
CA VAL A 157 22.98 -19.07 -10.00
C VAL A 157 22.22 -20.28 -9.44
N LEU A 158 22.99 -21.26 -8.96
CA LEU A 158 22.47 -22.39 -8.21
C LEU A 158 22.41 -22.00 -6.74
N LEU A 159 21.21 -21.91 -6.19
CA LEU A 159 21.03 -21.62 -4.77
C LEU A 159 21.36 -22.91 -4.02
N GLN A 160 22.49 -22.90 -3.32
CA GLN A 160 22.85 -23.92 -2.34
C GLN A 160 22.59 -23.35 -0.94
N PRO A 161 21.31 -23.22 -0.51
CA PRO A 161 21.07 -22.73 0.83
C PRO A 161 21.74 -23.66 1.83
N GLN A 162 22.43 -23.09 2.82
CA GLN A 162 22.88 -23.86 3.98
C GLN A 162 21.61 -24.46 4.61
N LEU A 163 21.42 -25.77 4.47
CA LEU A 163 20.34 -26.49 5.14
C LEU A 163 20.45 -26.20 6.63
N THR A 164 19.49 -25.45 7.20
CA THR A 164 19.25 -25.51 8.63
C THR A 164 19.03 -26.98 8.94
N ARG A 165 19.91 -27.61 9.72
CA ARG A 165 19.85 -29.05 10.04
C ARG A 165 18.46 -29.42 10.54
N LEU A 166 17.62 -29.93 9.64
CA LEU A 166 16.52 -30.84 9.94
C LEU A 166 16.90 -32.24 9.43
N GLN A 167 18.17 -32.59 9.62
CA GLN A 167 18.81 -33.80 9.12
C GLN A 167 18.44 -35.05 9.95
N GLU A 168 17.32 -35.03 10.67
CA GLU A 168 16.84 -36.17 11.46
C GLU A 168 15.46 -36.69 11.01
N LYS A 169 14.84 -36.12 9.96
CA LYS A 169 13.54 -36.61 9.44
C LYS A 169 13.48 -36.92 7.94
N GLU A 170 14.56 -36.72 7.19
CA GLU A 170 14.56 -37.04 5.74
C GLU A 170 14.60 -38.56 5.46
N ASP A 171 15.10 -39.38 6.40
CA ASP A 171 15.22 -40.85 6.21
C ASP A 171 14.01 -41.67 6.71
N GLU A 172 13.04 -41.07 7.41
CA GLU A 172 11.87 -41.79 7.96
C GLU A 172 10.55 -41.57 7.21
N LEU A 173 10.51 -40.68 6.20
CA LEU A 173 9.29 -40.40 5.42
C LEU A 173 9.45 -40.87 3.96
N LYS A 174 9.66 -42.18 3.76
CA LYS A 174 9.25 -42.84 2.52
C LYS A 174 7.74 -43.08 2.58
N GLU A 175 6.97 -42.00 2.51
CA GLU A 175 5.54 -42.11 2.25
C GLU A 175 5.33 -42.40 0.75
N PRO A 176 4.33 -43.25 0.41
CA PRO A 176 4.07 -43.61 -0.98
C PRO A 176 3.75 -42.36 -1.80
N GLU A 177 3.98 -42.40 -3.12
CA GLU A 177 3.56 -41.35 -4.06
C GLU A 177 2.06 -41.02 -3.85
N GLU A 178 1.76 -40.02 -3.03
CA GLU A 178 0.40 -39.53 -2.85
C GLU A 178 -0.08 -39.02 -4.21
N LYS A 179 -1.21 -39.56 -4.66
CA LYS A 179 -1.85 -39.11 -5.90
C LYS A 179 -2.24 -37.65 -5.70
N THR A 180 -1.52 -36.73 -6.34
CA THR A 180 -1.87 -35.30 -6.38
C THR A 180 -3.33 -35.13 -6.79
N GLU A 181 -4.14 -34.59 -5.90
CA GLU A 181 -5.56 -34.35 -6.17
C GLU A 181 -5.73 -33.22 -7.20
N PRO A 182 -6.53 -33.43 -8.25
CA PRO A 182 -6.80 -32.38 -9.24
C PRO A 182 -7.56 -31.23 -8.58
N LEU A 183 -7.17 -30.00 -8.89
CA LEU A 183 -7.89 -28.81 -8.44
C LEU A 183 -9.06 -28.55 -9.40
N GLU A 184 -10.26 -28.36 -8.85
CA GLU A 184 -11.43 -27.97 -9.65
C GLU A 184 -11.20 -26.59 -10.29
N THR A 185 -11.55 -26.43 -11.56
CA THR A 185 -11.40 -25.18 -12.30
C THR A 185 -12.71 -24.76 -12.93
N TYR A 186 -12.92 -23.45 -13.04
CA TYR A 186 -14.11 -22.82 -13.55
C TYR A 186 -13.79 -22.01 -14.82
N SER A 187 -14.75 -21.83 -15.70
CA SER A 187 -14.61 -20.98 -16.89
C SER A 187 -14.40 -19.52 -16.47
N ASP A 188 -15.23 -19.05 -15.54
CA ASP A 188 -15.39 -17.65 -15.20
C ASP A 188 -15.35 -17.45 -13.67
N VAL A 189 -14.29 -16.81 -13.19
CA VAL A 189 -14.05 -16.57 -11.76
C VAL A 189 -14.15 -15.09 -11.45
N VAL A 190 -14.72 -14.75 -10.29
CA VAL A 190 -14.78 -13.37 -9.77
C VAL A 190 -14.12 -13.23 -8.41
N VAL A 191 -13.50 -12.08 -8.16
CA VAL A 191 -13.03 -11.63 -6.85
C VAL A 191 -13.35 -10.15 -6.65
N GLY A 192 -13.56 -9.75 -5.40
CA GLY A 192 -13.75 -8.35 -5.02
C GLY A 192 -12.83 -7.95 -3.89
N GLY A 193 -12.30 -6.73 -3.91
CA GLY A 193 -11.39 -6.26 -2.88
C GLY A 193 -10.94 -4.81 -3.05
N THR A 194 -10.25 -4.29 -2.04
CA THR A 194 -9.66 -2.95 -2.12
C THR A 194 -8.37 -2.95 -2.95
N PHE A 195 -7.57 -4.02 -2.89
CA PHE A 195 -6.31 -4.15 -3.66
C PHE A 195 -5.37 -2.95 -3.48
N ASP A 196 -5.39 -2.33 -2.29
CA ASP A 196 -4.49 -1.26 -1.91
C ASP A 196 -3.12 -1.85 -1.60
N ARG A 197 -2.06 -1.33 -2.24
CA ARG A 197 -0.65 -1.74 -2.06
C ARG A 197 -0.50 -3.27 -2.06
N LEU A 198 -0.66 -3.90 -3.23
CA LEU A 198 -0.64 -5.36 -3.40
C LEU A 198 0.45 -6.05 -2.56
N HIS A 199 0.01 -6.80 -1.55
CA HIS A 199 0.84 -7.55 -0.61
C HIS A 199 0.53 -9.05 -0.66
N GLY A 200 1.25 -9.86 0.11
CA GLY A 200 1.19 -11.33 0.05
C GLY A 200 -0.23 -11.92 0.10
N ALA A 201 -1.13 -11.36 0.91
CA ALA A 201 -2.52 -11.82 0.99
C ALA A 201 -3.30 -11.57 -0.32
N HIS A 202 -3.22 -10.36 -0.88
CA HIS A 202 -3.82 -10.07 -2.20
C HIS A 202 -3.21 -10.94 -3.30
N LYS A 203 -1.88 -11.09 -3.31
CA LYS A 203 -1.18 -11.89 -4.32
C LYS A 203 -1.54 -13.36 -4.25
N THR A 204 -1.74 -13.90 -3.05
CA THR A 204 -2.26 -15.25 -2.81
C THR A 204 -3.67 -15.37 -3.38
N LEU A 205 -4.59 -14.47 -2.98
CA LEU A 205 -5.96 -14.43 -3.49
C LEU A 205 -6.01 -14.42 -5.01
N LEU A 206 -5.28 -13.50 -5.64
CA LEU A 206 -5.23 -13.36 -7.09
C LEU A 206 -4.61 -14.58 -7.78
N ASN A 207 -3.54 -15.17 -7.23
CA ASN A 207 -2.92 -16.37 -7.83
C ASN A 207 -3.84 -17.59 -7.74
N ILE A 208 -4.49 -17.81 -6.59
CA ILE A 208 -5.44 -18.91 -6.44
C ILE A 208 -6.63 -18.70 -7.39
N SER A 209 -7.16 -17.48 -7.52
CA SER A 209 -8.17 -17.17 -8.52
C SER A 209 -7.70 -17.44 -9.95
N CYS A 210 -6.45 -17.11 -10.29
CA CYS A 210 -5.87 -17.43 -11.59
C CYS A 210 -5.69 -18.94 -11.82
N LEU A 211 -5.41 -19.73 -10.77
CA LEU A 211 -5.36 -21.19 -10.86
C LEU A 211 -6.73 -21.80 -11.14
N LEU A 212 -7.77 -21.26 -10.51
CA LEU A 212 -9.15 -21.72 -10.65
C LEU A 212 -9.78 -21.29 -11.99
N ALA A 213 -9.37 -20.15 -12.55
CA ALA A 213 -9.91 -19.63 -13.80
C ALA A 213 -9.28 -20.30 -15.03
N SER A 214 -10.12 -20.71 -15.99
CA SER A 214 -9.66 -21.29 -17.25
C SER A 214 -9.87 -20.39 -18.47
N ARG A 215 -10.81 -19.43 -18.41
CA ARG A 215 -11.11 -18.49 -19.51
C ARG A 215 -11.09 -17.03 -19.08
N ARG A 216 -11.98 -16.64 -18.16
CA ARG A 216 -12.20 -15.24 -17.77
C ARG A 216 -12.00 -15.05 -16.28
N PHE A 217 -11.36 -13.94 -15.90
CA PHE A 217 -11.16 -13.54 -14.52
C PHE A 217 -11.60 -12.09 -14.30
N LEU A 218 -12.68 -11.92 -13.54
CA LEU A 218 -13.27 -10.64 -13.23
C LEU A 218 -12.85 -10.15 -11.84
N ILE A 219 -12.43 -8.90 -11.74
CA ILE A 219 -11.94 -8.31 -10.50
C ILE A 219 -12.67 -6.99 -10.21
N GLY A 220 -13.45 -6.98 -9.14
CA GLY A 220 -14.08 -5.78 -8.61
C GLY A 220 -13.15 -5.04 -7.66
N VAL A 221 -12.75 -3.82 -8.03
CA VAL A 221 -11.83 -2.98 -7.25
C VAL A 221 -12.63 -1.90 -6.53
N CYS A 222 -12.65 -1.93 -5.19
CA CYS A 222 -13.38 -0.94 -4.39
C CYS A 222 -13.01 0.49 -4.77
N ASP A 223 -14.02 1.34 -4.92
CA ASP A 223 -13.86 2.78 -5.12
C ASP A 223 -14.79 3.61 -4.24
N GLN A 224 -14.53 4.91 -4.15
CA GLN A 224 -15.30 5.97 -3.49
C GLN A 224 -16.18 5.52 -2.31
N ALA A 225 -17.41 5.07 -2.58
CA ALA A 225 -18.39 4.69 -1.57
C ALA A 225 -17.92 3.53 -0.67
N MET A 226 -17.26 2.53 -1.26
CA MET A 226 -16.74 1.36 -0.57
C MET A 226 -15.49 1.66 0.29
N LEU A 227 -14.86 2.82 0.09
CA LEU A 227 -13.66 3.24 0.83
C LEU A 227 -13.96 4.12 2.04
N LYS A 228 -15.17 4.72 2.13
CA LYS A 228 -15.50 5.74 3.15
C LYS A 228 -15.27 5.30 4.60
N LYS A 229 -15.48 4.01 4.89
CA LYS A 229 -15.36 3.44 6.24
C LYS A 229 -14.02 2.75 6.49
N LYS A 230 -13.09 2.76 5.53
CA LYS A 230 -11.80 2.11 5.69
C LYS A 230 -10.91 2.93 6.61
N VAL A 231 -10.20 2.25 7.50
CA VAL A 231 -9.22 2.87 8.40
C VAL A 231 -8.13 3.54 7.58
N LEU A 232 -7.85 4.81 7.86
CA LEU A 232 -6.90 5.65 7.11
C LEU A 232 -7.22 5.70 5.61
N LYS A 233 -8.49 5.90 5.24
CA LYS A 233 -8.96 5.96 3.83
C LYS A 233 -8.16 6.94 2.97
N GLU A 234 -7.62 7.99 3.57
CA GLU A 234 -6.82 9.03 2.93
C GLU A 234 -5.47 8.52 2.41
N LEU A 235 -4.96 7.41 2.96
CA LEU A 235 -3.70 6.80 2.56
C LEU A 235 -3.87 5.66 1.55
N ILE A 236 -5.11 5.39 1.13
CA ILE A 236 -5.41 4.41 0.08
C ILE A 236 -4.94 4.96 -1.27
N GLU A 237 -4.28 4.13 -2.06
CA GLU A 237 -3.80 4.53 -3.37
C GLU A 237 -4.96 4.88 -4.33
N PRO A 238 -4.78 5.86 -5.23
CA PRO A 238 -5.79 6.20 -6.23
C PRO A 238 -6.24 4.99 -7.03
N TYR A 239 -7.53 4.94 -7.39
CA TYR A 239 -8.12 3.83 -8.15
C TYR A 239 -7.28 3.46 -9.39
N ALA A 240 -6.89 4.44 -10.20
CA ALA A 240 -6.11 4.21 -11.41
C ALA A 240 -4.77 3.52 -11.14
N LEU A 241 -4.07 3.89 -10.05
CA LEU A 241 -2.79 3.28 -9.68
C LEU A 241 -2.97 1.83 -9.21
N ARG A 242 -4.03 1.56 -8.42
CA ARG A 242 -4.36 0.20 -7.98
C ARG A 242 -4.70 -0.71 -9.17
N VAL A 243 -5.50 -0.21 -10.11
CA VAL A 243 -5.83 -0.94 -11.35
C VAL A 243 -4.60 -1.20 -12.20
N GLN A 244 -3.73 -0.19 -12.40
CA GLN A 244 -2.50 -0.35 -13.17
C GLN A 244 -1.60 -1.45 -12.57
N ARG A 245 -1.37 -1.43 -11.26
CA ARG A 245 -0.55 -2.45 -10.57
C ARG A 245 -1.18 -3.83 -10.65
N LEU A 246 -2.50 -3.91 -10.57
CA LEU A 246 -3.22 -5.17 -10.71
C LEU A 246 -3.09 -5.73 -12.13
N GLN A 247 -3.24 -4.88 -13.16
CA GLN A 247 -3.04 -5.27 -14.56
C GLN A 247 -1.62 -5.80 -14.79
N GLU A 248 -0.62 -5.07 -14.32
CA GLU A 248 0.79 -5.45 -14.42
C GLU A 248 1.05 -6.82 -13.75
N PHE A 249 0.56 -7.00 -12.52
CA PHE A 249 0.71 -8.24 -11.78
C PHE A 249 0.07 -9.44 -12.49
N LEU A 250 -1.14 -9.28 -13.05
CA LEU A 250 -1.88 -10.35 -13.72
C LEU A 250 -1.31 -10.69 -15.09
N GLN A 251 -0.80 -9.69 -15.82
CA GLN A 251 -0.12 -9.86 -17.09
C GLN A 251 1.15 -10.71 -16.92
N ASP A 252 1.89 -10.52 -15.82
CA ASP A 252 3.02 -11.38 -15.48
C ASP A 252 2.54 -12.78 -15.07
N THR A 253 1.56 -12.85 -14.17
CA THR A 253 1.12 -14.09 -13.52
C THR A 253 0.50 -15.09 -14.51
N LYS A 254 -0.51 -14.69 -15.29
CA LYS A 254 -1.25 -15.62 -16.16
C LYS A 254 -1.82 -14.91 -17.39
N PRO A 255 -0.98 -14.57 -18.39
CA PRO A 255 -1.38 -13.79 -19.57
C PRO A 255 -2.40 -14.51 -20.47
N SER A 256 -2.64 -15.80 -20.26
CA SER A 256 -3.62 -16.57 -21.04
C SER A 256 -5.08 -16.28 -20.66
N LEU A 257 -5.34 -15.61 -19.53
CA LEU A 257 -6.69 -15.30 -19.07
C LEU A 257 -7.21 -13.98 -19.65
N GLN A 258 -8.51 -13.93 -19.96
CA GLN A 258 -9.21 -12.68 -20.20
C GLN A 258 -9.49 -12.01 -18.85
N VAL A 259 -8.70 -10.99 -18.52
CA VAL A 259 -8.84 -10.23 -17.26
C VAL A 259 -9.73 -9.01 -17.47
N GLU A 260 -10.74 -8.86 -16.62
CA GLU A 260 -11.64 -7.71 -16.58
C GLU A 260 -11.58 -7.06 -15.20
N ILE A 261 -11.11 -5.81 -15.12
CA ILE A 261 -11.05 -5.05 -13.87
C ILE A 261 -12.10 -3.95 -13.92
N VAL A 262 -13.00 -3.96 -12.95
CA VAL A 262 -14.15 -3.04 -12.89
C VAL A 262 -14.18 -2.30 -11.54
N PRO A 263 -14.68 -1.05 -11.50
CA PRO A 263 -14.90 -0.36 -10.24
C PRO A 263 -16.01 -1.06 -9.45
N LEU A 264 -15.88 -1.04 -8.13
CA LEU A 264 -16.83 -1.61 -7.19
C LEU A 264 -17.32 -0.52 -6.24
N ASP A 265 -18.48 0.03 -6.55
CA ASP A 265 -19.14 1.11 -5.81
C ASP A 265 -20.11 0.61 -4.73
N ASP A 266 -20.50 -0.66 -4.79
CA ASP A 266 -21.35 -1.35 -3.82
C ASP A 266 -20.81 -2.75 -3.50
N PRO A 267 -21.28 -3.44 -2.44
CA PRO A 267 -20.75 -4.74 -2.03
C PRO A 267 -20.91 -5.88 -3.05
N TYR A 268 -21.74 -5.72 -4.08
CA TYR A 268 -22.09 -6.77 -5.05
C TYR A 268 -21.46 -6.52 -6.42
N GLY A 269 -21.57 -5.30 -6.94
CA GLY A 269 -21.10 -4.93 -8.28
C GLY A 269 -21.66 -5.83 -9.38
N VAL A 270 -20.84 -6.13 -10.39
CA VAL A 270 -21.26 -6.94 -11.56
C VAL A 270 -21.59 -8.39 -11.24
N SER A 271 -21.20 -8.87 -10.05
CA SER A 271 -21.42 -10.26 -9.64
C SER A 271 -22.90 -10.62 -9.45
N ILE A 272 -23.82 -9.66 -9.39
CA ILE A 272 -25.27 -9.91 -9.27
C ILE A 272 -26.04 -9.69 -10.57
N VAL A 273 -25.34 -9.45 -11.69
CA VAL A 273 -25.94 -9.28 -13.02
C VAL A 273 -25.36 -10.20 -14.07
N ASP A 274 -24.12 -10.67 -13.91
CA ASP A 274 -23.45 -11.55 -14.87
C ASP A 274 -23.82 -13.03 -14.63
N PRO A 275 -24.59 -13.69 -15.54
CA PRO A 275 -24.98 -15.08 -15.40
C PRO A 275 -23.86 -16.07 -15.74
N GLN A 276 -22.77 -15.63 -16.41
CA GLN A 276 -21.68 -16.51 -16.82
C GLN A 276 -20.69 -16.82 -15.70
N LEU A 277 -20.68 -16.02 -14.62
CA LEU A 277 -19.81 -16.27 -13.48
C LEU A 277 -20.19 -17.60 -12.80
N GLU A 278 -19.17 -18.41 -12.51
CA GLU A 278 -19.33 -19.74 -11.93
C GLU A 278 -18.78 -19.82 -10.50
N CYS A 279 -17.69 -19.10 -10.20
CA CYS A 279 -17.02 -19.15 -8.91
C CYS A 279 -16.68 -17.76 -8.38
N ILE A 280 -16.88 -17.56 -7.08
CA ILE A 280 -16.38 -16.40 -6.33
C ILE A 280 -15.29 -16.87 -5.36
N VAL A 281 -14.12 -16.25 -5.43
CA VAL A 281 -13.03 -16.52 -4.50
C VAL A 281 -13.05 -15.49 -3.40
N VAL A 282 -13.04 -15.95 -2.16
CA VAL A 282 -13.09 -15.11 -0.96
C VAL A 282 -12.03 -15.54 0.04
N SER A 283 -11.58 -14.61 0.86
CA SER A 283 -10.91 -14.96 2.12
C SER A 283 -11.90 -15.36 3.20
N GLU A 284 -11.42 -16.00 4.26
CA GLU A 284 -12.16 -16.24 5.51
C GLU A 284 -12.91 -14.97 5.99
N GLU A 285 -12.26 -13.80 5.94
CA GLU A 285 -12.80 -12.52 6.39
C GLU A 285 -13.95 -12.01 5.50
N THR A 286 -13.84 -12.26 4.20
CA THR A 286 -14.81 -11.83 3.19
C THR A 286 -15.86 -12.89 2.85
N ARG A 287 -15.85 -14.05 3.53
CA ARG A 287 -16.78 -15.16 3.32
C ARG A 287 -18.25 -14.74 3.36
N LYS A 288 -18.60 -13.94 4.38
CA LYS A 288 -19.96 -13.36 4.53
C LYS A 288 -20.36 -12.49 3.34
N GLY A 289 -19.39 -11.82 2.69
CA GLY A 289 -19.61 -11.05 1.46
C GLY A 289 -19.99 -11.96 0.29
N GLY A 290 -19.29 -13.09 0.10
CA GLY A 290 -19.63 -14.09 -0.91
C GLY A 290 -21.01 -14.72 -0.69
N GLU A 291 -21.36 -15.02 0.56
CA GLU A 291 -22.71 -15.50 0.93
C GLU A 291 -23.78 -14.44 0.60
N ALA A 292 -23.52 -13.16 0.89
CA ALA A 292 -24.43 -12.07 0.56
C ALA A 292 -24.61 -11.89 -0.96
N VAL A 293 -23.54 -12.05 -1.75
CA VAL A 293 -23.60 -12.07 -3.22
C VAL A 293 -24.51 -13.20 -3.69
N ASN A 294 -24.33 -14.43 -3.19
CA ASN A 294 -25.15 -15.57 -3.59
C ASN A 294 -26.63 -15.40 -3.22
N LYS A 295 -26.92 -14.86 -2.04
CA LYS A 295 -28.30 -14.49 -1.67
C LYS A 295 -28.89 -13.50 -2.68
N LYS A 296 -28.13 -12.47 -3.06
CA LYS A 296 -28.60 -11.46 -4.01
C LYS A 296 -28.74 -12.00 -5.44
N ARG A 297 -27.87 -12.92 -5.85
CA ARG A 297 -27.99 -13.65 -7.12
C ARG A 297 -29.26 -14.47 -7.19
N GLN A 298 -29.61 -15.19 -6.11
CA GLN A 298 -30.87 -15.93 -6.03
C GLN A 298 -32.09 -15.01 -6.12
N GLU A 299 -32.08 -13.87 -5.42
CA GLU A 299 -33.13 -12.84 -5.53
C GLU A 299 -33.29 -12.31 -6.97
N ASN A 300 -32.19 -12.24 -7.72
CA ASN A 300 -32.16 -11.81 -9.11
C ASN A 300 -32.40 -12.95 -10.13
N GLY A 301 -32.67 -14.18 -9.69
CA GLY A 301 -32.88 -15.33 -10.58
C GLY A 301 -31.61 -15.85 -11.26
N LEU A 302 -30.43 -15.56 -10.72
CA LEU A 302 -29.14 -16.03 -11.25
C LEU A 302 -28.66 -17.30 -10.53
N PRO A 303 -27.86 -18.16 -11.21
CA PRO A 303 -27.21 -19.30 -10.58
C PRO A 303 -26.29 -18.86 -9.43
N VAL A 304 -26.27 -19.61 -8.33
CA VAL A 304 -25.31 -19.36 -7.24
C VAL A 304 -23.88 -19.62 -7.71
N LEU A 305 -22.94 -18.82 -7.23
CA LEU A 305 -21.51 -19.01 -7.44
C LEU A 305 -20.98 -20.06 -6.48
N VAL A 306 -20.09 -20.91 -6.95
CA VAL A 306 -19.27 -21.74 -6.06
C VAL A 306 -18.38 -20.82 -5.23
N LEU A 307 -18.53 -20.87 -3.92
CA LEU A 307 -17.75 -20.07 -2.99
C LEU A 307 -16.46 -20.82 -2.67
N HIS A 308 -15.34 -20.35 -3.20
CA HIS A 308 -14.02 -20.88 -2.89
C HIS A 308 -13.35 -20.02 -1.83
N GLU A 309 -13.17 -20.58 -0.64
CA GLU A 309 -12.58 -19.88 0.50
C GLU A 309 -11.08 -20.17 0.59
N ILE A 310 -10.27 -19.12 0.72
CA ILE A 310 -8.83 -19.24 0.95
C ILE A 310 -8.45 -18.82 2.37
N GLN A 311 -7.46 -19.51 2.93
CA GLN A 311 -6.84 -19.13 4.19
C GLN A 311 -5.81 -18.02 3.94
N LEU A 312 -5.99 -16.88 4.62
CA LEU A 312 -5.07 -15.75 4.50
C LEU A 312 -3.87 -15.87 5.45
N LEU A 313 -2.77 -15.26 5.02
CA LEU A 313 -1.47 -15.25 5.70
C LEU A 313 -1.51 -14.51 7.04
N LYS A 314 -0.83 -15.06 8.05
CA LYS A 314 -0.52 -14.36 9.31
C LYS A 314 0.66 -13.41 9.10
N ASP A 315 0.67 -12.27 9.80
CA ASP A 315 1.77 -11.30 9.78
C ASP A 315 2.75 -11.60 10.91
N ALA A 316 3.97 -12.03 10.58
CA ALA A 316 5.02 -12.28 11.56
C ALA A 316 5.56 -10.99 12.23
N HIS A 317 5.27 -9.82 11.68
CA HIS A 317 5.75 -8.52 12.16
C HIS A 317 4.65 -7.62 12.71
N HIS A 318 3.48 -8.16 13.07
CA HIS A 318 2.40 -7.38 13.67
C HIS A 318 2.87 -6.71 14.98
N THR A 319 2.48 -5.45 15.16
CA THR A 319 2.57 -4.78 16.47
C THR A 319 1.34 -5.10 17.32
N GLU A 320 1.37 -4.89 18.64
CA GLU A 320 0.23 -5.14 19.57
C GLU A 320 -1.08 -4.44 19.14
N THR A 321 -1.00 -3.42 18.29
CA THR A 321 -2.14 -2.63 17.78
C THR A 321 -2.56 -2.98 16.35
N GLU A 322 -1.78 -3.81 15.65
CA GLU A 322 -2.10 -4.28 14.30
C GLU A 322 -2.87 -5.60 14.34
N GLU A 323 -3.67 -5.87 13.32
CA GLU A 323 -4.27 -7.18 13.14
C GLU A 323 -3.15 -8.24 13.01
N GLU A 324 -3.33 -9.43 13.59
CA GLU A 324 -2.35 -10.54 13.50
C GLU A 324 -2.06 -11.00 12.05
N LYS A 325 -2.80 -10.48 11.07
CA LYS A 325 -2.75 -10.85 9.65
C LYS A 325 -2.32 -9.67 8.78
N ILE A 326 -1.67 -9.95 7.65
CA ILE A 326 -1.20 -8.90 6.73
C ILE A 326 -2.42 -8.31 6.04
N SER A 327 -2.85 -7.12 6.46
CA SER A 327 -3.97 -6.39 5.86
C SER A 327 -3.53 -5.04 5.29
N SER A 328 -4.28 -4.53 4.31
CA SER A 328 -4.01 -3.19 3.76
C SER A 328 -4.11 -2.09 4.82
N SER A 329 -4.91 -2.31 5.88
CA SER A 329 -5.04 -1.37 7.00
C SER A 329 -3.76 -1.30 7.83
N SER A 330 -3.12 -2.43 8.11
CA SER A 330 -1.82 -2.48 8.79
C SER A 330 -0.75 -1.78 7.96
N LEU A 331 -0.72 -1.99 6.65
CA LEU A 331 0.22 -1.30 5.75
C LEU A 331 0.05 0.22 5.78
N ARG A 332 -1.19 0.73 5.73
CA ARG A 332 -1.45 2.17 5.85
C ARG A 332 -1.04 2.72 7.22
N SER A 333 -1.21 1.93 8.28
CA SER A 333 -0.79 2.34 9.63
C SER A 333 0.73 2.47 9.72
N ARG A 334 1.49 1.57 9.07
CA ARG A 334 2.96 1.64 8.99
C ARG A 334 3.49 2.83 8.19
N LEU A 335 2.67 3.44 7.33
CA LEU A 335 3.04 4.67 6.62
C LEU A 335 3.05 5.89 7.53
N LEU A 336 2.34 5.86 8.66
CA LEU A 336 2.26 7.00 9.56
C LEU A 336 3.63 7.29 10.19
N GLY A 337 4.06 8.55 10.13
CA GLY A 337 5.40 8.97 10.55
C GLY A 337 6.51 8.64 9.55
N THR A 338 6.20 8.04 8.40
CA THR A 338 7.17 7.85 7.30
C THR A 338 7.05 8.98 6.27
N LEU A 339 8.11 9.17 5.48
CA LEU A 339 8.11 10.14 4.38
C LEU A 339 7.32 9.60 3.19
N LEU A 340 6.13 10.13 2.94
CA LEU A 340 5.25 9.75 1.83
C LEU A 340 5.67 10.40 0.51
N ALA A 341 6.19 11.61 0.58
CA ALA A 341 6.66 12.39 -0.56
C ALA A 341 7.94 13.15 -0.18
N PRO A 342 8.92 13.27 -1.10
CA PRO A 342 10.13 14.03 -0.82
C PRO A 342 9.80 15.49 -0.46
N PRO A 343 10.57 16.13 0.43
CA PRO A 343 10.45 17.56 0.70
C PRO A 343 10.47 18.36 -0.61
N LYS A 344 9.66 19.42 -0.69
CA LYS A 344 9.72 20.33 -1.85
C LYS A 344 11.10 20.99 -1.90
N ASP A 345 11.50 21.44 -3.08
CA ASP A 345 12.69 22.28 -3.21
C ASP A 345 12.48 23.56 -2.39
N ALA A 346 13.28 23.68 -1.32
CA ALA A 346 13.24 24.78 -0.38
C ALA A 346 14.57 25.54 -0.37
N ALA A 347 15.26 25.60 -1.52
CA ALA A 347 16.56 26.27 -1.66
C ALA A 347 16.56 27.76 -1.25
N HIS A 348 15.39 28.42 -1.23
CA HIS A 348 15.24 29.79 -0.75
C HIS A 348 15.21 29.91 0.79
N LEU A 349 15.01 28.80 1.51
CA LEU A 349 15.05 28.75 2.96
C LEU A 349 16.48 28.44 3.45
N PRO A 350 16.91 29.02 4.58
CA PRO A 350 18.16 28.62 5.20
C PRO A 350 18.05 27.17 5.69
N PRO A 351 19.14 26.37 5.65
CA PRO A 351 19.12 24.96 6.04
C PRO A 351 18.81 24.77 7.54
N LEU A 352 19.07 25.78 8.37
CA LEU A 352 18.75 25.79 9.80
C LEU A 352 18.09 27.11 10.21
N PRO A 353 17.09 27.07 11.12
CA PRO A 353 16.45 25.85 11.63
C PRO A 353 15.64 25.14 10.54
N TYR A 354 15.58 23.81 10.62
CA TYR A 354 14.68 23.03 9.78
C TYR A 354 13.23 23.31 10.19
N VAL A 355 12.46 23.87 9.26
CA VAL A 355 11.09 24.32 9.50
C VAL A 355 10.08 23.27 9.04
N ILE A 356 9.31 22.73 9.97
CA ILE A 356 8.21 21.80 9.75
C ILE A 356 6.89 22.57 9.83
N GLY A 357 6.06 22.51 8.80
CA GLY A 357 4.69 23.00 8.83
C GLY A 357 3.75 21.91 9.34
N LEU A 358 3.20 22.07 10.53
CA LEU A 358 2.26 21.13 11.12
C LEU A 358 0.82 21.64 10.92
N THR A 359 0.00 20.86 10.21
CA THR A 359 -1.40 21.16 9.93
C THR A 359 -2.30 19.93 10.18
N GLY A 360 -3.61 20.12 10.10
CA GLY A 360 -4.60 19.07 10.26
C GLY A 360 -5.98 19.63 10.56
N GLY A 361 -7.02 18.87 10.21
CA GLY A 361 -8.41 19.24 10.46
C GLY A 361 -8.74 19.47 11.94
N SER A 362 -9.79 20.21 12.22
CA SER A 362 -10.26 20.42 13.60
C SER A 362 -10.49 19.09 14.32
N GLY A 363 -10.11 19.01 15.60
CA GLY A 363 -10.22 17.78 16.40
C GLY A 363 -9.08 16.75 16.21
N SER A 364 -8.26 16.89 15.16
CA SER A 364 -7.18 15.94 14.79
C SER A 364 -6.03 15.76 15.78
N GLY A 365 -6.00 16.52 16.89
CA GLY A 365 -4.95 16.41 17.90
C GLY A 365 -3.63 17.11 17.56
N LYS A 366 -3.61 18.01 16.55
CA LYS A 366 -2.43 18.81 16.14
C LYS A 366 -1.64 19.41 17.31
N SER A 367 -2.32 20.08 18.24
CA SER A 367 -1.67 20.70 19.39
C SER A 367 -1.02 19.70 20.36
N SER A 368 -1.44 18.42 20.35
CA SER A 368 -0.80 17.33 21.09
C SER A 368 0.53 16.94 20.45
N ILE A 369 0.57 16.82 19.12
CA ILE A 369 1.79 16.56 18.35
C ILE A 369 2.78 17.72 18.49
N ALA A 370 2.32 18.96 18.35
CA ALA A 370 3.16 20.15 18.51
C ALA A 370 3.87 20.20 19.87
N ARG A 371 3.15 19.88 20.96
CA ARG A 371 3.73 19.80 22.32
C ARG A 371 4.76 18.69 22.47
N ARG A 372 4.57 17.57 21.76
CA ARG A 372 5.54 16.46 21.77
C ARG A 372 6.83 16.85 21.05
N LEU A 373 6.72 17.54 19.91
CA LEU A 373 7.87 18.06 19.16
C LEU A 373 8.61 19.12 19.98
N GLU A 374 7.88 19.99 20.67
CA GLU A 374 8.45 20.97 21.59
C GLU A 374 9.21 20.30 22.75
N ALA A 375 8.67 19.22 23.33
CA ALA A 375 9.35 18.42 24.35
C ALA A 375 10.61 17.70 23.83
N LEU A 376 10.75 17.52 22.51
CA LEU A 376 11.97 17.01 21.87
C LEU A 376 12.98 18.11 21.54
N GLY A 377 12.65 19.39 21.77
CA GLY A 377 13.56 20.52 21.60
C GLY A 377 13.20 21.45 20.43
N ALA A 378 12.16 21.16 19.66
CA ALA A 378 11.73 22.03 18.57
C ALA A 378 11.08 23.32 19.09
N VAL A 379 11.29 24.44 18.39
CA VAL A 379 10.58 25.70 18.69
C VAL A 379 9.21 25.69 18.04
N ARG A 380 8.16 25.70 18.85
CA ARG A 380 6.78 25.80 18.38
C ARG A 380 6.42 27.25 18.07
N ILE A 381 6.03 27.51 16.83
CA ILE A 381 5.47 28.79 16.35
C ILE A 381 3.97 28.58 16.13
N ASP A 382 3.17 29.08 17.07
CA ASP A 382 1.72 28.91 17.09
C ASP A 382 1.03 30.01 16.26
N CYS A 383 0.55 29.68 15.06
CA CYS A 383 -0.06 30.66 14.16
C CYS A 383 -1.42 31.17 14.66
N ASP A 384 -2.13 30.43 15.50
CA ASP A 384 -3.37 30.92 16.11
C ASP A 384 -3.05 32.07 17.10
N LYS A 385 -1.95 31.94 17.86
CA LYS A 385 -1.45 33.04 18.70
C LYS A 385 -0.94 34.22 17.88
N LEU A 386 -0.19 33.97 16.81
CA LEU A 386 0.30 35.04 15.94
C LEU A 386 -0.86 35.81 15.27
N GLY A 387 -1.93 35.13 14.90
CA GLY A 387 -3.14 35.78 14.39
C GLY A 387 -3.74 36.79 15.37
N HIS A 388 -3.62 36.56 16.69
CA HIS A 388 -4.03 37.55 17.68
C HIS A 388 -3.11 38.76 17.74
N GLU A 389 -1.82 38.59 17.45
CA GLU A 389 -0.83 39.69 17.40
C GLU A 389 -1.11 40.62 16.23
N VAL A 390 -1.57 40.08 15.09
CA VAL A 390 -1.96 40.87 13.91
C VAL A 390 -3.10 41.87 14.22
N TYR A 391 -3.95 41.55 15.19
CA TYR A 391 -5.08 42.39 15.62
C TYR A 391 -4.73 43.38 16.73
N GLN A 392 -3.48 43.44 17.20
CA GLN A 392 -3.11 44.37 18.27
C GLN A 392 -3.13 45.83 17.78
N PRO A 393 -3.59 46.78 18.60
CA PRO A 393 -3.54 48.20 18.25
C PRO A 393 -2.12 48.61 17.84
N GLY A 394 -2.01 49.27 16.67
CA GLY A 394 -0.73 49.70 16.08
C GLY A 394 -0.08 48.68 15.12
N ALA A 395 -0.59 47.45 15.03
CA ALA A 395 -0.16 46.51 14.00
C ALA A 395 -0.72 46.88 12.61
N ALA A 396 0.00 46.55 11.54
CA ALA A 396 -0.44 46.83 10.16
C ALA A 396 -1.79 46.14 9.84
N GLY A 397 -1.97 44.90 10.29
CA GLY A 397 -3.23 44.16 10.14
C GLY A 397 -4.40 44.81 10.87
N TYR A 398 -4.19 45.38 12.06
CA TYR A 398 -5.22 46.11 12.79
C TYR A 398 -5.78 47.28 11.98
N HIS A 399 -4.90 48.10 11.40
CA HIS A 399 -5.32 49.25 10.59
C HIS A 399 -6.09 48.81 9.34
N ARG A 400 -5.59 47.81 8.62
CA ARG A 400 -6.26 47.27 7.42
C ARG A 400 -7.62 46.65 7.72
N VAL A 401 -7.75 45.95 8.84
CA VAL A 401 -9.04 45.40 9.27
C VAL A 401 -10.04 46.52 9.55
N LEU A 402 -9.63 47.64 10.15
CA LEU A 402 -10.52 48.78 10.37
C LEU A 402 -10.92 49.49 9.08
N GLU A 403 -10.01 49.61 8.12
CA GLU A 403 -10.30 50.18 6.81
C GLU A 403 -11.35 49.35 6.07
N GLU A 404 -11.23 48.01 6.09
CA GLU A 404 -12.12 47.10 5.35
C GLU A 404 -13.47 46.85 6.08
N PHE A 405 -13.42 46.66 7.40
CA PHE A 405 -14.58 46.22 8.19
C PHE A 405 -15.21 47.32 9.04
N GLY A 406 -14.63 48.52 9.09
CA GLY A 406 -15.14 49.65 9.84
C GLY A 406 -14.82 49.61 11.34
N ALA A 407 -14.99 50.75 12.01
CA ALA A 407 -14.68 50.90 13.44
C ALA A 407 -15.67 50.21 14.39
N ASP A 408 -16.81 49.75 13.89
CA ASP A 408 -17.82 49.04 14.67
C ASP A 408 -17.40 47.60 15.05
N VAL A 409 -16.25 47.13 14.55
CA VAL A 409 -15.61 45.89 15.01
C VAL A 409 -14.67 46.10 16.19
N LEU A 410 -14.63 47.30 16.79
CA LEU A 410 -13.82 47.59 17.98
C LEU A 410 -14.59 47.39 19.28
N ASN A 411 -13.86 47.00 20.32
CA ASN A 411 -14.27 47.11 21.72
C ASN A 411 -14.08 48.56 22.21
N GLU A 412 -14.61 48.87 23.40
CA GLU A 412 -14.44 50.18 24.05
C GLU A 412 -12.97 50.53 24.33
N ASP A 413 -12.13 49.52 24.57
CA ASP A 413 -10.68 49.66 24.80
C ASP A 413 -9.86 49.80 23.49
N LYS A 414 -10.53 49.93 22.34
CA LYS A 414 -9.95 50.01 20.98
C LYS A 414 -9.29 48.72 20.50
N THR A 415 -9.44 47.59 21.18
CA THR A 415 -9.04 46.28 20.63
C THR A 415 -10.10 45.74 19.66
N ILE A 416 -9.73 44.82 18.75
CA ILE A 416 -10.69 44.21 17.83
C ILE A 416 -11.64 43.26 18.59
N ASN A 417 -12.94 43.53 18.49
CA ASN A 417 -14.02 42.67 18.92
C ASN A 417 -14.18 41.50 17.94
N ARG A 418 -13.51 40.38 18.26
CA ARG A 418 -13.54 39.16 17.44
C ARG A 418 -14.93 38.57 17.26
N ARG A 419 -15.86 38.78 18.20
CA ARG A 419 -17.25 38.32 18.05
C ARG A 419 -17.99 39.17 17.02
N ALA A 420 -17.82 40.50 17.07
CA ALA A 420 -18.41 41.42 16.09
C ALA A 420 -17.82 41.18 14.69
N LEU A 421 -16.49 41.07 14.59
CA LEU A 421 -15.81 40.73 13.34
C LEU A 421 -16.25 39.36 12.82
N GLY A 422 -16.31 38.35 13.69
CA GLY A 422 -16.81 37.02 13.40
C GLY A 422 -18.20 37.04 12.77
N ARG A 423 -19.15 37.80 13.33
CA ARG A 423 -20.51 37.95 12.76
C ARG A 423 -20.52 38.54 11.35
N LYS A 424 -19.53 39.36 10.99
CA LYS A 424 -19.42 39.94 9.63
C LYS A 424 -18.84 38.96 8.61
N VAL A 425 -17.99 38.03 9.04
CA VAL A 425 -17.27 37.10 8.15
C VAL A 425 -17.86 35.69 8.11
N PHE A 426 -18.44 35.21 9.21
CA PHE A 426 -19.03 33.86 9.26
C PHE A 426 -20.28 33.78 8.38
N GLY A 427 -20.32 32.79 7.50
CA GLY A 427 -21.40 32.60 6.53
C GLY A 427 -21.30 33.49 5.27
N ASN A 428 -20.26 34.32 5.15
CA ASN A 428 -20.00 35.13 3.96
C ASN A 428 -18.59 34.87 3.43
N GLN A 429 -18.49 34.10 2.35
CA GLN A 429 -17.20 33.70 1.76
C GLN A 429 -16.37 34.89 1.27
N GLU A 430 -16.99 35.93 0.69
CA GLU A 430 -16.28 37.12 0.21
C GLU A 430 -15.69 37.92 1.37
N ARG A 431 -16.46 38.11 2.45
CA ARG A 431 -15.98 38.80 3.66
C ARG A 431 -14.92 38.01 4.41
N LEU A 432 -15.08 36.69 4.49
CA LEU A 432 -14.04 35.83 5.06
C LEU A 432 -12.75 35.94 4.25
N LYS A 433 -12.84 35.91 2.92
CA LYS A 433 -11.70 36.07 2.03
C LYS A 433 -11.02 37.42 2.22
N ALA A 434 -11.78 38.52 2.27
CA ALA A 434 -11.23 39.85 2.51
C ALA A 434 -10.45 39.93 3.84
N LEU A 435 -10.97 39.31 4.91
CA LEU A 435 -10.25 39.23 6.19
C LEU A 435 -8.97 38.41 6.06
N THR A 436 -9.01 37.23 5.42
CA THR A 436 -7.85 36.36 5.28
C THR A 436 -6.77 36.97 4.38
N ASP A 437 -7.16 37.69 3.33
CA ASP A 437 -6.23 38.40 2.42
C ASP A 437 -5.46 39.51 3.16
N ILE A 438 -6.02 40.06 4.24
CA ILE A 438 -5.34 41.01 5.12
C ILE A 438 -4.46 40.28 6.15
N VAL A 439 -5.03 39.28 6.83
CA VAL A 439 -4.42 38.70 8.04
C VAL A 439 -3.33 37.69 7.70
N TRP A 440 -3.49 36.86 6.66
CA TRP A 440 -2.55 35.80 6.37
C TRP A 440 -1.16 36.28 5.96
N PRO A 441 -0.99 37.33 5.13
CA PRO A 441 0.32 37.89 4.84
C PRO A 441 1.04 38.41 6.10
N GLU A 442 0.31 39.04 7.02
CA GLU A 442 0.88 39.55 8.28
C GLU A 442 1.33 38.40 9.19
N ILE A 443 0.54 37.32 9.30
CA ILE A 443 0.96 36.11 10.03
C ILE A 443 2.22 35.52 9.39
N ALA A 444 2.29 35.42 8.07
CA ALA A 444 3.46 34.89 7.38
C ALA A 444 4.74 35.71 7.67
N LEU A 445 4.63 37.04 7.77
CA LEU A 445 5.75 37.91 8.18
C LEU A 445 6.17 37.64 9.63
N LEU A 446 5.22 37.48 10.55
CA LEU A 446 5.50 37.12 11.94
C LEU A 446 6.15 35.75 12.05
N VAL A 447 5.70 34.75 11.29
CA VAL A 447 6.32 33.42 11.21
C VAL A 447 7.77 33.54 10.76
N LYS A 448 8.05 34.26 9.66
CA LYS A 448 9.43 34.49 9.18
C LYS A 448 10.30 35.15 10.24
N SER A 449 9.77 36.14 10.95
CA SER A 449 10.47 36.81 12.05
C SER A 449 10.80 35.84 13.20
N ARG A 450 9.83 35.01 13.62
CA ARG A 450 10.03 34.02 14.69
C ARG A 450 11.01 32.91 14.29
N VAL A 451 10.99 32.47 13.03
CA VAL A 451 11.99 31.52 12.49
C VAL A 451 13.38 32.15 12.49
N SER A 452 13.49 33.42 12.08
CA SER A 452 14.76 34.16 12.13
C SER A 452 15.28 34.29 13.55
N GLN A 453 14.42 34.63 14.52
CA GLN A 453 14.80 34.70 15.92
C GLN A 453 15.29 33.35 16.44
N ALA A 454 14.58 32.27 16.15
CA ALA A 454 14.97 30.92 16.55
C ALA A 454 16.33 30.52 15.95
N ARG A 455 16.61 30.93 14.71
CA ARG A 455 17.93 30.75 14.08
C ARG A 455 19.02 31.47 14.85
N ASP A 456 18.79 32.73 15.20
CA ASP A 456 19.77 33.56 15.91
C ASP A 456 20.01 33.02 17.34
N GLU A 457 19.02 32.32 17.93
CA GLU A 457 19.13 31.55 19.18
C GLU A 457 19.77 30.16 19.02
N GLY A 458 20.24 29.80 17.82
CA GLY A 458 20.92 28.53 17.53
C GLY A 458 20.03 27.30 17.50
N LYS A 459 18.72 27.48 17.33
CA LYS A 459 17.74 26.38 17.30
C LYS A 459 17.88 25.57 16.02
N GLN A 460 17.68 24.26 16.15
CA GLN A 460 17.84 23.32 15.03
C GLN A 460 16.54 23.09 14.26
N VAL A 461 15.39 23.13 14.95
CA VAL A 461 14.08 22.79 14.37
C VAL A 461 13.03 23.80 14.82
N CYS A 462 12.17 24.23 13.89
CA CYS A 462 10.98 25.02 14.14
C CYS A 462 9.74 24.26 13.66
N VAL A 463 8.64 24.33 14.41
CA VAL A 463 7.34 23.78 14.02
C VAL A 463 6.35 24.93 13.89
N VAL A 464 5.96 25.23 12.65
CA VAL A 464 4.89 26.19 12.33
C VAL A 464 3.55 25.46 12.49
N ASP A 465 2.90 25.68 13.63
CA ASP A 465 1.63 25.06 14.01
C ASP A 465 0.46 25.90 13.47
N ALA A 466 -0.11 25.50 12.33
CA ALA A 466 -1.13 26.28 11.61
C ALA A 466 -2.23 25.38 11.05
N ALA A 467 -3.49 25.61 11.45
CA ALA A 467 -4.64 24.85 10.94
C ALA A 467 -4.97 25.14 9.46
N VAL A 468 -4.55 26.30 8.96
CA VAL A 468 -4.81 26.78 7.58
C VAL A 468 -3.53 26.82 6.73
N LEU A 469 -2.49 26.08 7.11
CA LEU A 469 -1.18 26.11 6.45
C LEU A 469 -1.29 25.94 4.92
N LEU A 470 -2.12 25.00 4.48
CA LEU A 470 -2.28 24.63 3.08
C LEU A 470 -3.20 25.62 2.36
N GLU A 471 -4.33 25.97 2.97
CA GLU A 471 -5.30 26.93 2.46
C GLU A 471 -4.69 28.32 2.26
N ALA A 472 -3.79 28.73 3.16
CA ALA A 472 -3.11 30.01 3.12
C ALA A 472 -1.88 30.02 2.19
N GLY A 473 -1.54 28.88 1.56
CA GLY A 473 -0.38 28.78 0.66
C GLY A 473 0.96 28.94 1.38
N TRP A 474 1.04 28.63 2.68
CA TRP A 474 2.25 28.80 3.48
C TRP A 474 3.25 27.66 3.34
N THR A 475 3.09 26.78 2.34
CA THR A 475 4.04 25.70 2.09
C THR A 475 5.43 26.19 1.75
N ASP A 476 5.57 27.41 1.21
CA ASP A 476 6.86 28.02 0.88
C ASP A 476 7.59 28.58 2.11
N LEU A 477 6.96 28.57 3.28
CA LEU A 477 7.57 28.97 4.54
C LEU A 477 8.24 27.80 5.27
N VAL A 478 8.07 26.58 4.78
CA VAL A 478 8.45 25.35 5.46
C VAL A 478 9.21 24.42 4.51
N HIS A 479 10.07 23.56 5.06
CA HIS A 479 10.78 22.53 4.29
C HIS A 479 9.86 21.33 4.06
N GLU A 480 9.00 21.03 5.03
CA GLU A 480 8.08 19.90 5.00
C GLU A 480 6.71 20.25 5.57
N VAL A 481 5.70 19.57 5.06
CA VAL A 481 4.33 19.60 5.57
C VAL A 481 4.03 18.30 6.28
N TRP A 482 3.64 18.40 7.54
CA TRP A 482 3.15 17.31 8.37
C TRP A 482 1.66 17.48 8.59
N VAL A 483 0.87 16.47 8.24
CA VAL A 483 -0.60 16.50 8.37
C VAL A 483 -1.02 15.50 9.45
N THR A 484 -1.87 15.93 10.38
CA THR A 484 -2.52 15.01 11.33
C THR A 484 -3.96 14.72 10.90
N ILE A 485 -4.30 13.43 10.87
CA ILE A 485 -5.62 12.94 10.46
C ILE A 485 -6.26 12.05 11.53
N ILE A 486 -7.58 12.05 11.56
CA ILE A 486 -8.45 11.13 12.30
C ILE A 486 -9.76 10.97 11.49
N PRO A 487 -10.55 9.91 11.72
CA PRO A 487 -11.88 9.78 11.13
C PRO A 487 -12.77 11.00 11.45
N GLU A 488 -13.63 11.38 10.50
CA GLU A 488 -14.55 12.51 10.67
C GLU A 488 -15.46 12.34 11.89
N GLU A 489 -15.96 11.13 12.14
CA GLU A 489 -16.79 10.81 13.30
C GLU A 489 -16.06 11.10 14.62
N GLU A 490 -14.78 10.73 14.71
CA GLU A 490 -13.92 11.01 15.86
C GLU A 490 -13.62 12.51 15.99
N ALA A 491 -13.41 13.21 14.87
CA ALA A 491 -13.20 14.66 14.88
C ALA A 491 -14.41 15.40 15.42
N VAL A 492 -15.62 15.03 14.98
CA VAL A 492 -16.88 15.59 15.46
C VAL A 492 -17.03 15.37 16.96
N LEU A 493 -16.84 14.14 17.43
CA LEU A 493 -16.90 13.80 18.87
C LEU A 493 -15.94 14.66 19.69
N ARG A 494 -14.68 14.79 19.27
CA ARG A 494 -13.69 15.61 19.99
C ARG A 494 -14.05 17.09 20.02
N ILE A 495 -14.64 17.62 18.94
CA ILE A 495 -15.03 19.03 18.86
C ILE A 495 -16.22 19.30 19.77
N THR A 496 -17.25 18.46 19.75
CA THR A 496 -18.45 18.63 20.58
C THR A 496 -18.12 18.52 22.07
N GLU A 497 -17.32 17.53 22.47
CA GLU A 497 -16.91 17.34 23.87
C GLU A 497 -16.02 18.46 24.40
N ARG A 498 -15.03 18.89 23.61
CA ARG A 498 -14.06 19.92 24.03
C ARG A 498 -14.67 21.32 24.04
N ASP A 499 -15.47 21.66 23.03
CA ASP A 499 -15.95 23.03 22.81
C ASP A 499 -17.40 23.24 23.27
N GLY A 500 -18.13 22.18 23.64
CA GLY A 500 -19.52 22.25 24.08
C GLY A 500 -20.49 22.71 22.97
N VAL A 501 -20.20 22.39 21.72
CA VAL A 501 -20.99 22.78 20.53
C VAL A 501 -21.85 21.62 20.02
N THR A 502 -22.85 21.91 19.17
CA THR A 502 -23.68 20.86 18.57
C THR A 502 -22.91 20.08 17.49
N THR A 503 -23.39 18.88 17.17
CA THR A 503 -22.85 18.06 16.08
C THR A 503 -22.87 18.80 14.75
N GLU A 504 -23.93 19.55 14.46
CA GLU A 504 -24.07 20.35 13.24
C GLU A 504 -23.04 21.48 13.19
N ASP A 505 -22.74 22.12 14.32
CA ASP A 505 -21.69 23.14 14.41
C ASP A 505 -20.30 22.54 14.19
N ALA A 506 -20.05 21.36 14.75
CA ALA A 506 -18.79 20.65 14.55
C ALA A 506 -18.59 20.24 13.08
N LEU A 507 -19.63 19.71 12.43
CA LEU A 507 -19.61 19.37 11.00
C LEU A 507 -19.35 20.59 10.12
N ARG A 508 -20.05 21.71 10.37
CA ARG A 508 -19.82 22.97 9.63
C ARG A 508 -18.38 23.46 9.73
N ARG A 509 -17.71 23.26 10.88
CA ARG A 509 -16.29 23.59 11.03
C ARG A 509 -15.41 22.69 10.19
N LEU A 510 -15.66 21.39 10.16
CA LEU A 510 -14.90 20.45 9.33
C LEU A 510 -15.07 20.76 7.84
N GLU A 511 -16.30 21.04 7.39
CA GLU A 511 -16.62 21.38 6.00
C GLU A 511 -16.01 22.71 5.53
N SER A 512 -15.69 23.62 6.46
CA SER A 512 -15.04 24.90 6.13
C SER A 512 -13.54 24.79 5.83
N GLN A 513 -12.93 23.64 6.14
CA GLN A 513 -11.51 23.36 5.91
C GLN A 513 -11.32 22.45 4.69
N TRP A 514 -10.10 22.35 4.18
CA TRP A 514 -9.80 21.31 3.19
C TRP A 514 -10.05 19.91 3.77
N SER A 515 -10.59 19.01 2.95
CA SER A 515 -10.79 17.62 3.32
C SER A 515 -9.47 16.94 3.70
N SER A 516 -9.52 15.95 4.59
CA SER A 516 -8.34 15.19 5.03
C SER A 516 -7.57 14.59 3.84
N SER A 517 -8.27 14.04 2.84
CA SER A 517 -7.66 13.53 1.61
C SER A 517 -6.84 14.60 0.87
N LYS A 518 -7.39 15.80 0.69
CA LYS A 518 -6.70 16.90 0.00
C LYS A 518 -5.50 17.41 0.80
N GLN A 519 -5.57 17.38 2.14
CA GLN A 519 -4.42 17.71 2.98
C GLN A 519 -3.32 16.66 2.84
N VAL A 520 -3.67 15.37 2.88
CA VAL A 520 -2.74 14.24 2.74
C VAL A 520 -2.00 14.25 1.39
N GLU A 521 -2.68 14.64 0.30
CA GLU A 521 -2.04 14.81 -1.01
C GLU A 521 -0.90 15.85 -1.02
N GLN A 522 -0.92 16.81 -0.09
CA GLN A 522 0.12 17.85 0.06
C GLN A 522 1.12 17.53 1.18
N ALA A 523 0.97 16.39 1.86
CA ALA A 523 1.77 16.03 3.02
C ALA A 523 3.08 15.36 2.61
N ASN A 524 4.17 15.71 3.31
CA ASN A 524 5.39 14.93 3.31
C ASN A 524 5.29 13.78 4.32
N ILE A 525 4.72 14.04 5.50
CA ILE A 525 4.50 13.06 6.56
C ILE A 525 3.05 13.16 7.03
N VAL A 526 2.42 12.01 7.27
CA VAL A 526 1.09 11.94 7.87
C VAL A 526 1.18 11.28 9.24
N LEU A 527 0.48 11.86 10.21
CA LEU A 527 0.37 11.37 11.58
C LEU A 527 -1.10 11.13 11.94
N SER A 528 -1.35 10.28 12.93
CA SER A 528 -2.69 10.06 13.47
C SER A 528 -2.68 10.05 14.99
N THR A 529 -3.70 10.67 15.56
CA THR A 529 -3.97 10.65 17.01
C THR A 529 -5.21 9.81 17.35
N LEU A 530 -5.58 8.88 16.47
CA LEU A 530 -6.74 8.00 16.64
C LEU A 530 -6.58 7.03 17.82
N TRP A 531 -5.38 6.45 17.97
CA TRP A 531 -5.08 5.44 18.99
C TRP A 531 -4.47 6.06 20.25
N GLU A 532 -4.02 5.20 21.16
CA GLU A 532 -3.42 5.60 22.43
C GLU A 532 -2.23 6.56 22.23
N PRO A 533 -1.98 7.48 23.19
CA PRO A 533 -0.89 8.45 23.15
C PRO A 533 0.50 7.88 22.84
N GLU A 534 0.74 6.61 23.18
CA GLU A 534 1.99 5.90 22.92
C GLU A 534 2.15 5.54 21.44
N VAL A 535 1.08 5.22 20.73
CA VAL A 535 1.09 4.94 19.29
C VAL A 535 1.52 6.19 18.52
N THR A 536 0.92 7.34 18.83
CA THR A 536 1.36 8.63 18.25
C THR A 536 2.82 8.94 18.62
N ARG A 537 3.28 8.58 19.83
CA ARG A 537 4.69 8.77 20.21
C ARG A 537 5.63 7.97 19.32
N LYS A 538 5.28 6.71 19.02
CA LYS A 538 6.05 5.86 18.09
C LYS A 538 6.08 6.46 16.69
N GLN A 539 4.94 6.94 16.17
CA GLN A 539 4.88 7.61 14.86
C GLN A 539 5.81 8.83 14.78
N VAL A 540 5.79 9.72 15.79
CA VAL A 540 6.68 10.89 15.83
C VAL A 540 8.15 10.48 15.90
N ARG A 541 8.50 9.44 16.67
CA ARG A 541 9.87 8.94 16.76
C ARG A 541 10.36 8.22 15.49
N HIS A 542 9.44 7.67 14.70
CA HIS A 542 9.77 6.98 13.45
C HIS A 542 10.15 7.96 12.34
N THR A 543 9.85 9.26 12.52
CA THR A 543 10.29 10.29 11.59
C THR A 543 11.83 10.37 11.57
N PRO A 544 12.46 10.58 10.40
CA PRO A 544 13.92 10.50 10.25
C PRO A 544 14.66 11.36 11.30
N SER A 545 15.55 10.73 12.07
CA SER A 545 16.29 11.35 13.19
C SER A 545 17.22 12.49 12.77
N THR A 546 17.51 12.64 11.48
CA THR A 546 18.21 13.81 10.94
C THR A 546 17.39 15.11 11.02
N ARG A 547 16.17 15.07 11.57
CA ARG A 547 15.19 16.17 11.56
C ARG A 547 14.67 16.57 12.95
N LEU A 548 15.11 15.94 14.05
CA LEU A 548 14.69 16.21 15.42
C LEU A 548 15.86 16.32 16.39
#